data_AF-A0A2C5YGA6-F1
#
_entry.id   AF-A0A2C5YGA6-F1
#
_cell.length_a   1.000
_cell.length_b   1.000
_cell.length_c   1.000
_cell.angle_alpha   90.00
_cell.angle_beta   90.00
_cell.angle_gamma   90.00
#
_symmetry.space_group_name_H-M   'P 1'
#
loop_
_entity.id
_entity.type
_entity.pdbx_description
1 polymer ?
#
loop_
_entity_poly.entity_id
_entity_poly.type
_entity_poly.pdbx_seq_one_letter_code
_entity_poly.pdbx_strand_id
1 'polypeptide(L)'
;MYNYLNASMAIDEGPLQLYTGQYSTDIVANHAMDFLQEAMQADKPFFLGVAPTAPHGERLVDKTPITFEAPIPAQRHEHLFSNVKVARTPNFNQAANGSIGYFSVIPPLTDAQVAYSDTFYQRRLQALQAVDELVDSIVAKLYTRPDVASNTYLIYTSDNGYHIGQHRLPPGKTSNTDSDLNIPFFVRGPGIPAAKIITSPTSHTDIVPSIFKFAGIPLRDEFDGEPMPWKGEGSRQEHVNVEYWGKRGIEGTAFDMTGDGADDETLRNTYKTLRIVGSDYDFSYTVWCTNEHELYDTKLDPWQMNNIYTHTTTTSGFTIPLLLTRLDTLLLTLKGCTRNTCRRPWETLFPLGGVTSLRDAMNPAYDAFFDQGQSRVSFSECLDGYERRAEGALFPVPFGVNFLRKNYIKGHAIQVHLQI
;
A
#
# COMPACT_ATOMS: atom_id res chain seq x y z
N MET A 1 13.97 14.67 -12.10
CA MET A 1 13.26 13.50 -11.53
C MET A 1 11.97 13.32 -12.33
N TYR A 2 11.63 12.07 -12.67
CA TYR A 2 10.50 11.72 -13.56
C TYR A 2 10.54 12.40 -14.93
N ASN A 3 11.70 12.31 -15.61
CA ASN A 3 11.87 12.80 -16.97
C ASN A 3 12.29 11.64 -17.89
N TYR A 4 11.48 11.34 -18.90
CA TYR A 4 11.72 10.20 -19.79
C TYR A 4 12.87 10.41 -20.77
N LEU A 5 13.16 11.64 -21.19
CA LEU A 5 14.14 11.93 -22.26
C LEU A 5 15.35 12.74 -21.78
N ASN A 6 15.30 13.32 -20.59
CA ASN A 6 16.34 14.17 -20.02
C ASN A 6 16.59 13.79 -18.57
N ALA A 7 16.76 12.49 -18.32
CA ALA A 7 17.05 11.99 -16.99
C ALA A 7 18.44 12.44 -16.52
N SER A 8 18.58 12.66 -15.21
CA SER A 8 19.87 12.94 -14.58
C SER A 8 20.20 11.81 -13.62
N MET A 9 21.36 11.19 -13.78
CA MET A 9 21.80 10.05 -12.98
C MET A 9 23.27 10.18 -12.61
N ALA A 10 23.69 9.54 -11.53
CA ALA A 10 25.08 9.46 -11.12
C ALA A 10 25.50 7.99 -11.12
N ILE A 11 26.75 7.73 -11.48
CA ILE A 11 27.38 6.40 -11.46
C ILE A 11 28.47 6.43 -10.41
N ASP A 12 28.52 5.42 -9.53
CA ASP A 12 29.56 5.22 -8.52
C ASP A 12 29.89 6.46 -7.68
N GLU A 13 28.84 7.10 -7.14
CA GLU A 13 28.94 8.35 -6.35
C GLU A 13 29.59 9.52 -7.11
N GLY A 14 29.72 9.41 -8.42
CA GLY A 14 30.24 10.43 -9.31
C GLY A 14 29.30 11.62 -9.47
N PRO A 15 29.71 12.63 -10.28
CA PRO A 15 28.86 13.79 -10.54
C PRO A 15 27.59 13.39 -11.28
N LEU A 16 26.51 14.12 -11.02
CA LEU A 16 25.25 13.99 -11.75
C LEU A 16 25.48 14.29 -13.25
N GLN A 17 25.15 13.32 -14.10
CA GLN A 17 25.22 13.45 -15.55
C GLN A 17 23.80 13.60 -16.12
N LEU A 18 23.64 14.53 -17.06
CA LEU A 18 22.39 14.73 -17.80
C LEU A 18 22.43 13.94 -19.10
N TYR A 19 21.45 13.06 -19.29
CA TYR A 19 21.33 12.21 -20.49
C TYR A 19 20.29 12.79 -21.44
N THR A 20 20.64 13.88 -22.12
CA THR A 20 19.74 14.60 -23.03
C THR A 20 19.32 13.75 -24.23
N GLY A 21 18.01 13.68 -24.49
CA GLY A 21 17.40 12.94 -25.59
C GLY A 21 17.42 11.40 -25.45
N GLN A 22 17.98 10.87 -24.36
CA GLN A 22 18.07 9.43 -24.15
C GLN A 22 16.93 8.93 -23.27
N TYR A 23 16.36 7.77 -23.62
CA TYR A 23 15.21 7.23 -22.92
C TYR A 23 15.61 6.68 -21.55
N SER A 24 14.99 7.19 -20.49
CA SER A 24 15.39 6.94 -19.09
C SER A 24 15.41 5.45 -18.73
N THR A 25 14.41 4.68 -19.17
CA THR A 25 14.35 3.24 -18.93
C THR A 25 15.49 2.50 -19.63
N ASP A 26 15.92 2.95 -20.82
CA ASP A 26 17.02 2.32 -21.56
C ASP A 26 18.36 2.59 -20.86
N ILE A 27 18.55 3.80 -20.29
CA ILE A 27 19.73 4.12 -19.47
C ILE A 27 19.80 3.22 -18.23
N VAL A 28 18.67 3.08 -17.52
CA VAL A 28 18.59 2.19 -16.35
C VAL A 28 18.85 0.74 -16.74
N ALA A 29 18.29 0.28 -17.86
CA ALA A 29 18.52 -1.08 -18.37
C ALA A 29 20.00 -1.33 -18.67
N ASN A 30 20.66 -0.40 -19.37
CA ASN A 30 22.08 -0.52 -19.70
C ASN A 30 22.94 -0.63 -18.45
N HIS A 31 22.74 0.26 -17.46
CA HIS A 31 23.50 0.19 -16.21
C HIS A 31 23.22 -1.08 -15.40
N ALA A 32 21.96 -1.54 -15.37
CA ALA A 32 21.63 -2.80 -14.72
C ALA A 32 22.33 -4.00 -15.39
N MET A 33 22.42 -3.99 -16.73
CA MET A 33 23.08 -5.04 -17.51
C MET A 33 24.60 -5.03 -17.37
N ASP A 34 25.21 -3.84 -17.32
CA ASP A 34 26.65 -3.68 -17.07
C ASP A 34 27.02 -4.20 -15.68
N PHE A 35 26.29 -3.77 -14.64
CA PHE A 35 26.48 -4.27 -13.28
C PHE A 35 26.29 -5.79 -13.21
N LEU A 36 25.21 -6.31 -13.81
CA LEU A 36 24.92 -7.74 -13.77
C LEU A 36 26.01 -8.56 -14.46
N GLN A 37 26.54 -8.08 -15.59
CA GLN A 37 27.67 -8.71 -16.27
C GLN A 37 28.91 -8.79 -15.38
N GLU A 38 29.28 -7.69 -14.71
CA GLU A 38 30.43 -7.66 -13.81
C GLU A 38 30.21 -8.56 -12.58
N ALA A 39 29.03 -8.50 -11.97
CA ALA A 39 28.66 -9.30 -10.81
C ALA A 39 28.73 -10.81 -11.12
N MET A 40 28.27 -11.23 -12.29
CA MET A 40 28.32 -12.62 -12.76
C MET A 40 29.75 -13.12 -13.05
N GLN A 41 30.70 -12.22 -13.28
CA GLN A 41 32.12 -12.54 -13.48
C GLN A 41 32.91 -12.55 -12.19
N ALA A 42 32.51 -11.73 -11.20
CA ALA A 42 33.21 -11.57 -9.94
C ALA A 42 33.14 -12.81 -9.02
N ASP A 43 32.24 -13.75 -9.32
CA ASP A 43 31.99 -14.98 -8.54
C ASP A 43 31.79 -14.72 -7.03
N LYS A 44 31.06 -13.63 -6.73
CA LYS A 44 30.69 -13.19 -5.39
C LYS A 44 29.18 -12.97 -5.30
N PRO A 45 28.57 -13.10 -4.11
CA PRO A 45 27.18 -12.67 -3.91
C PRO A 45 27.00 -11.21 -4.30
N PHE A 46 25.89 -10.89 -4.96
CA PHE A 46 25.56 -9.54 -5.39
C PHE A 46 24.11 -9.19 -5.03
N PHE A 47 23.83 -7.89 -4.99
CA PHE A 47 22.48 -7.33 -4.90
C PHE A 47 22.32 -6.30 -6.02
N LEU A 48 21.26 -6.40 -6.79
CA LEU A 48 20.92 -5.47 -7.87
C LEU A 48 19.49 -4.96 -7.65
N GLY A 49 19.35 -3.66 -7.38
CA GLY A 49 18.06 -2.97 -7.38
C GLY A 49 17.88 -2.20 -8.69
N VAL A 50 16.77 -2.43 -9.39
CA VAL A 50 16.47 -1.75 -10.66
C VAL A 50 15.13 -1.04 -10.54
N ALA A 51 15.14 0.28 -10.64
CA ALA A 51 13.98 1.14 -10.40
C ALA A 51 13.80 2.15 -11.55
N PRO A 52 13.23 1.73 -12.70
CA PRO A 52 12.93 2.65 -13.80
C PRO A 52 11.83 3.64 -13.39
N THR A 53 11.82 4.82 -14.03
CA THR A 53 10.76 5.83 -13.84
C THR A 53 9.41 5.36 -14.41
N ALA A 54 9.44 4.57 -15.48
CA ALA A 54 8.23 4.07 -16.13
C ALA A 54 7.41 3.17 -15.20
N PRO A 55 6.06 3.28 -15.19
CA PRO A 55 5.20 4.09 -16.05
C PRO A 55 4.68 5.39 -15.39
N HIS A 56 5.45 6.03 -14.49
CA HIS A 56 5.06 7.29 -13.84
C HIS A 56 4.74 8.40 -14.85
N GLY A 57 3.83 9.33 -14.55
CA GLY A 57 3.62 10.53 -15.37
C GLY A 57 4.90 11.35 -15.59
N GLU A 58 5.03 11.99 -16.75
CA GLU A 58 6.17 12.86 -17.07
C GLU A 58 6.05 14.17 -16.28
N ARG A 59 7.11 14.58 -15.59
CA ARG A 59 7.14 15.85 -14.88
C ARG A 59 7.42 16.99 -15.85
N LEU A 60 6.53 17.98 -15.86
CA LEU A 60 6.74 19.24 -16.58
C LEU A 60 7.73 20.12 -15.81
N VAL A 61 8.96 20.23 -16.31
CA VAL A 61 10.09 20.89 -15.62
C VAL A 61 9.87 22.40 -15.44
N ASP A 62 9.16 23.04 -16.38
CA ASP A 62 8.96 24.50 -16.39
C ASP A 62 7.67 24.97 -15.72
N LYS A 63 6.93 24.07 -15.05
CA LYS A 63 5.67 24.42 -14.38
C LYS A 63 5.80 24.46 -12.85
N THR A 64 5.27 25.55 -12.29
CA THR A 64 5.06 25.72 -10.84
C THR A 64 3.57 26.03 -10.61
N PRO A 65 2.85 25.26 -9.77
CA PRO A 65 3.30 24.11 -8.99
C PRO A 65 3.69 22.91 -9.87
N ILE A 66 4.34 21.90 -9.25
CA ILE A 66 4.75 20.65 -9.92
C ILE A 66 3.52 20.06 -10.63
N THR A 67 3.66 19.79 -11.92
CA THR A 67 2.60 19.26 -12.77
C THR A 67 3.12 18.04 -13.52
N PHE A 68 2.26 17.04 -13.69
CA PHE A 68 2.56 15.84 -14.48
C PHE A 68 1.65 15.73 -15.69
N GLU A 69 2.16 15.12 -16.75
CA GLU A 69 1.38 14.70 -17.92
C GLU A 69 1.52 13.19 -18.15
N ALA A 70 0.87 12.69 -19.21
CA ALA A 70 0.95 11.28 -19.56
C ALA A 70 2.41 10.85 -19.77
N PRO A 71 2.78 9.61 -19.39
CA PRO A 71 4.10 9.08 -19.67
C PRO A 71 4.50 9.20 -21.13
N ILE A 72 5.78 9.46 -21.38
CA ILE A 72 6.33 9.44 -22.74
C ILE A 72 6.77 8.00 -23.04
N PRO A 73 6.14 7.29 -23.99
CA PRO A 73 6.59 5.97 -24.38
C PRO A 73 7.93 6.05 -25.12
N ALA A 74 8.69 4.95 -25.13
CA ALA A 74 9.82 4.85 -26.04
C ALA A 74 9.29 4.94 -27.48
N GLN A 75 10.04 5.61 -28.38
CA GLN A 75 9.62 5.80 -29.77
C GLN A 75 9.23 4.46 -30.45
N ARG A 76 9.96 3.39 -30.13
CA ARG A 76 9.72 2.03 -30.61
C ARG A 76 8.38 1.42 -30.15
N HIS A 77 7.72 1.97 -29.12
CA HIS A 77 6.49 1.45 -28.53
C HIS A 77 5.26 2.33 -28.77
N GLU A 78 5.41 3.49 -29.43
CA GLU A 78 4.31 4.44 -29.67
C GLU A 78 3.11 3.84 -30.41
N HIS A 79 3.33 2.80 -31.22
CA HIS A 79 2.31 2.12 -32.02
C HIS A 79 1.55 1.03 -31.25
N LEU A 80 2.06 0.58 -30.11
CA LEU A 80 1.49 -0.51 -29.32
C LEU A 80 0.23 -0.08 -28.58
N PHE A 81 -0.61 -1.05 -28.22
CA PHE A 81 -1.83 -0.84 -27.42
C PHE A 81 -2.80 0.21 -27.98
N SER A 82 -2.81 0.41 -29.30
CA SER A 82 -3.69 1.36 -29.97
C SER A 82 -5.16 1.11 -29.57
N ASN A 83 -5.84 2.16 -29.11
CA ASN A 83 -7.25 2.15 -28.68
C ASN A 83 -7.56 1.39 -27.38
N VAL A 84 -6.54 0.98 -26.62
CA VAL A 84 -6.78 0.46 -25.26
C VAL A 84 -7.40 1.56 -24.40
N LYS A 85 -8.34 1.19 -23.54
CA LYS A 85 -9.00 2.10 -22.60
C LYS A 85 -8.75 1.63 -21.18
N VAL A 86 -8.76 2.55 -20.22
CA VAL A 86 -8.75 2.13 -18.83
C VAL A 86 -10.01 1.30 -18.55
N ALA A 87 -9.85 0.25 -17.75
CA ALA A 87 -10.94 -0.64 -17.39
C ALA A 87 -12.11 0.14 -16.78
N ARG A 88 -13.31 -0.04 -17.35
CA ARG A 88 -14.56 0.56 -16.87
C ARG A 88 -15.15 -0.30 -15.75
N THR A 89 -14.41 -0.42 -14.66
CA THR A 89 -14.82 -1.15 -13.45
C THR A 89 -16.07 -0.52 -12.83
N PRO A 90 -16.83 -1.23 -11.96
CA PRO A 90 -18.03 -0.66 -11.33
C PRO A 90 -17.82 0.65 -10.58
N ASN A 91 -16.61 0.88 -10.04
CA ASN A 91 -16.21 2.14 -9.42
C ASN A 91 -15.66 3.18 -10.40
N PHE A 92 -15.56 2.90 -11.70
CA PHE A 92 -15.09 3.86 -12.70
C PHE A 92 -16.10 4.99 -12.89
N ASN A 93 -15.68 6.22 -12.62
CA ASN A 93 -16.48 7.44 -12.69
C ASN A 93 -17.77 7.39 -11.84
N GLN A 94 -17.79 6.57 -10.80
CA GLN A 94 -18.88 6.48 -9.83
C GLN A 94 -18.40 6.92 -8.46
N ALA A 95 -19.26 7.59 -7.68
CA ALA A 95 -18.98 7.83 -6.26
C ALA A 95 -19.46 6.62 -5.45
N ALA A 96 -18.73 6.28 -4.39
CA ALA A 96 -19.17 5.26 -3.46
C ALA A 96 -20.38 5.76 -2.65
N ASN A 97 -21.31 4.86 -2.32
CA ASN A 97 -22.38 5.16 -1.38
C ASN A 97 -21.77 5.39 0.02
N GLY A 98 -22.13 6.52 0.65
CA GLY A 98 -21.51 6.94 1.91
C GLY A 98 -20.07 7.43 1.77
N SER A 99 -19.67 7.90 0.58
CA SER A 99 -18.40 8.63 0.40
C SER A 99 -18.30 9.79 1.39
N ILE A 100 -17.11 10.03 1.91
CA ILE A 100 -16.80 11.08 2.90
C ILE A 100 -15.60 11.91 2.45
N GLY A 101 -15.26 12.95 3.20
CA GLY A 101 -14.10 13.79 2.93
C GLY A 101 -14.08 14.31 1.49
N TYR A 102 -12.90 14.31 0.85
CA TYR A 102 -12.81 14.82 -0.52
C TYR A 102 -13.49 13.90 -1.56
N PHE A 103 -13.68 12.61 -1.27
CA PHE A 103 -14.38 11.69 -2.17
C PHE A 103 -15.84 12.08 -2.39
N SER A 104 -16.50 12.70 -1.39
CA SER A 104 -17.91 13.10 -1.52
C SER A 104 -18.12 14.32 -2.41
N VAL A 105 -17.08 15.11 -2.68
CA VAL A 105 -17.18 16.37 -3.43
C VAL A 105 -16.58 16.30 -4.84
N ILE A 106 -15.96 15.18 -5.24
CA ILE A 106 -15.44 15.03 -6.59
C ILE A 106 -16.60 14.90 -7.59
N PRO A 107 -16.72 15.82 -8.57
CA PRO A 107 -17.74 15.72 -9.60
C PRO A 107 -17.46 14.53 -10.53
N PRO A 108 -18.49 13.97 -11.20
CA PRO A 108 -18.28 13.00 -12.26
C PRO A 108 -17.35 13.58 -13.34
N LEU A 109 -16.42 12.75 -13.82
CA LEU A 109 -15.56 13.05 -14.96
C LEU A 109 -16.40 13.28 -16.20
N THR A 110 -16.09 14.34 -16.93
CA THR A 110 -16.68 14.64 -18.24
C THR A 110 -16.19 13.66 -19.31
N ASP A 111 -16.90 13.56 -20.44
CA ASP A 111 -16.47 12.72 -21.57
C ASP A 111 -15.05 13.07 -22.07
N ALA A 112 -14.68 14.35 -22.04
CA ALA A 112 -13.35 14.82 -22.40
C ALA A 112 -12.28 14.31 -21.41
N GLN A 113 -12.56 14.34 -20.10
CA GLN A 113 -11.67 13.82 -19.06
C GLN A 113 -11.57 12.29 -19.11
N VAL A 114 -12.66 11.60 -19.45
CA VAL A 114 -12.66 10.14 -19.67
C VAL A 114 -11.81 9.79 -20.90
N ALA A 115 -11.93 10.52 -22.01
CA ALA A 115 -11.09 10.32 -23.19
C ALA A 115 -9.61 10.64 -22.92
N TYR A 116 -9.33 11.69 -22.13
CA TYR A 116 -7.97 11.99 -21.66
C TYR A 116 -7.41 10.83 -20.83
N SER A 117 -8.21 10.29 -19.91
CA SER A 117 -7.85 9.16 -19.05
C SER A 117 -7.53 7.90 -19.85
N ASP A 118 -8.29 7.62 -20.92
CA ASP A 118 -7.99 6.51 -21.83
C ASP A 118 -6.63 6.69 -22.53
N THR A 119 -6.35 7.92 -22.99
CA THR A 119 -5.07 8.25 -23.62
C THR A 119 -3.92 8.12 -22.61
N PHE A 120 -4.11 8.61 -21.39
CA PHE A 120 -3.13 8.49 -20.30
C PHE A 120 -2.83 7.01 -19.99
N TYR A 121 -3.87 6.18 -19.90
CA TYR A 121 -3.73 4.74 -19.66
C TYR A 121 -2.99 4.03 -20.80
N GLN A 122 -3.33 4.35 -22.05
CA GLN A 122 -2.60 3.82 -23.21
C GLN A 122 -1.11 4.19 -23.15
N ARG A 123 -0.79 5.46 -22.86
CA ARG A 123 0.60 5.93 -22.74
C ARG A 123 1.37 5.25 -21.61
N ARG A 124 0.72 4.97 -20.48
CA ARG A 124 1.30 4.16 -19.39
C ARG A 124 1.67 2.75 -19.87
N LEU A 125 0.79 2.06 -20.59
CA LEU A 125 1.08 0.72 -21.11
C LEU A 125 2.21 0.73 -22.14
N GLN A 126 2.22 1.73 -23.03
CA GLN A 126 3.30 1.90 -24.01
C GLN A 126 4.66 2.17 -23.32
N ALA A 127 4.71 3.01 -22.29
CA ALA A 127 5.93 3.24 -21.51
C ALA A 127 6.37 2.02 -20.69
N LEU A 128 5.39 1.24 -20.20
CA LEU A 128 5.65 0.01 -19.44
C LEU A 128 6.30 -1.09 -20.32
N GLN A 129 6.11 -1.07 -21.64
CA GLN A 129 6.75 -2.03 -22.54
C GLN A 129 8.29 -1.97 -22.48
N ALA A 130 8.88 -0.80 -22.28
CA ALA A 130 10.33 -0.69 -22.07
C ALA A 130 10.79 -1.32 -20.74
N VAL A 131 9.92 -1.36 -19.72
CA VAL A 131 10.20 -2.06 -18.46
C VAL A 131 10.13 -3.57 -18.67
N ASP A 132 9.17 -4.04 -19.46
CA ASP A 132 9.05 -5.45 -19.84
C ASP A 132 10.31 -5.96 -20.56
N GLU A 133 10.81 -5.19 -21.54
CA GLU A 133 12.08 -5.48 -22.23
C GLU A 133 13.30 -5.47 -21.30
N LEU A 134 13.35 -4.54 -20.34
CA LEU A 134 14.39 -4.49 -19.31
C LEU A 134 14.36 -5.77 -18.46
N VAL A 135 13.18 -6.19 -17.99
CA VAL A 135 13.01 -7.41 -17.20
C VAL A 135 13.43 -8.64 -18.00
N ASP A 136 12.99 -8.74 -19.26
CA ASP A 136 13.38 -9.84 -20.16
C ASP A 136 14.91 -9.89 -20.34
N SER A 137 15.54 -8.74 -20.55
CA SER A 137 17.00 -8.63 -20.71
C SER A 137 17.76 -9.15 -19.48
N ILE A 138 17.35 -8.76 -18.27
CA ILE A 138 17.95 -9.23 -17.01
C ILE A 138 17.77 -10.74 -16.86
N VAL A 139 16.56 -11.24 -17.10
CA VAL A 139 16.23 -12.66 -16.96
C VAL A 139 17.04 -13.47 -17.98
N ALA A 140 17.03 -13.10 -19.26
CA ALA A 140 17.79 -13.73 -20.32
C ALA A 140 19.30 -13.74 -19.99
N LYS A 141 19.83 -12.63 -19.47
CA LYS A 141 21.23 -12.52 -19.07
C LYS A 141 21.60 -13.50 -17.97
N LEU A 142 20.80 -13.57 -16.91
CA LEU A 142 21.01 -14.53 -15.82
C LEU A 142 21.06 -15.96 -16.36
N TYR A 143 20.14 -16.33 -17.25
CA TYR A 143 20.08 -17.69 -17.81
C TYR A 143 21.25 -18.07 -18.72
N THR A 144 22.09 -17.12 -19.15
CA THR A 144 23.37 -17.46 -19.81
C THR A 144 24.35 -18.18 -18.88
N ARG A 145 24.14 -18.08 -17.56
CA ARG A 145 24.89 -18.77 -16.50
C ARG A 145 23.92 -19.54 -15.62
N PRO A 146 23.60 -20.80 -15.96
CA PRO A 146 22.64 -21.61 -15.19
C PRO A 146 22.99 -21.74 -13.71
N ASP A 147 24.27 -21.77 -13.38
CA ASP A 147 24.79 -21.79 -12.01
C ASP A 147 24.37 -20.53 -11.24
N VAL A 148 24.56 -19.36 -11.83
CA VAL A 148 24.12 -18.08 -11.23
C VAL A 148 22.59 -18.02 -11.16
N ALA A 149 21.90 -18.29 -12.27
CA ALA A 149 20.44 -18.24 -12.34
C ALA A 149 19.76 -19.16 -11.31
N SER A 150 20.33 -20.34 -11.06
CA SER A 150 19.82 -21.29 -10.07
C SER A 150 19.98 -20.84 -8.62
N ASN A 151 20.83 -19.84 -8.37
CA ASN A 151 21.14 -19.29 -7.05
C ASN A 151 20.64 -17.83 -6.87
N THR A 152 19.93 -17.28 -7.85
CA THR A 152 19.42 -15.90 -7.80
C THR A 152 17.96 -15.87 -7.39
N TYR A 153 17.63 -14.97 -6.45
CA TYR A 153 16.25 -14.57 -6.18
C TYR A 153 15.91 -13.34 -7.02
N LEU A 154 14.79 -13.40 -7.74
CA LEU A 154 14.19 -12.31 -8.50
C LEU A 154 12.94 -11.84 -7.77
N ILE A 155 12.86 -10.55 -7.48
CA ILE A 155 11.71 -9.91 -6.83
C ILE A 155 11.22 -8.80 -7.77
N TYR A 156 9.94 -8.82 -8.13
CA TYR A 156 9.29 -7.77 -8.90
C TYR A 156 8.17 -7.17 -8.06
N THR A 157 8.14 -5.85 -7.94
CA THR A 157 7.11 -5.13 -7.18
C THR A 157 6.95 -3.70 -7.71
N SER A 158 5.91 -3.01 -7.25
CA SER A 158 5.71 -1.56 -7.39
C SER A 158 5.96 -0.84 -6.06
N ASP A 159 6.17 0.47 -6.07
CA ASP A 159 6.17 1.33 -4.86
C ASP A 159 4.75 1.60 -4.36
N ASN A 160 3.82 1.85 -5.28
CA ASN A 160 2.40 2.02 -5.03
C ASN A 160 1.57 1.54 -6.24
N GLY A 161 0.25 1.46 -6.06
CA GLY A 161 -0.72 1.27 -7.13
C GLY A 161 -0.99 2.57 -7.89
N TYR A 162 -2.04 2.57 -8.71
CA TYR A 162 -2.40 3.74 -9.51
C TYR A 162 -3.87 3.67 -9.92
N HIS A 163 -4.62 4.73 -9.65
CA HIS A 163 -6.01 4.88 -10.09
C HIS A 163 -6.09 5.76 -11.34
N ILE A 164 -7.06 5.46 -12.21
CA ILE A 164 -7.47 6.28 -13.34
C ILE A 164 -8.99 6.15 -13.50
N GLY A 165 -9.71 7.11 -12.95
CA GLY A 165 -11.17 7.19 -12.99
C GLY A 165 -11.90 6.39 -11.93
N GLN A 166 -11.25 5.45 -11.23
CA GLN A 166 -11.85 4.78 -10.06
C GLN A 166 -12.25 5.83 -9.02
N HIS A 167 -13.46 5.72 -8.47
CA HIS A 167 -14.04 6.69 -7.53
C HIS A 167 -14.08 8.14 -8.05
N ARG A 168 -14.17 8.31 -9.38
CA ARG A 168 -14.05 9.60 -10.10
C ARG A 168 -12.67 10.27 -9.99
N LEU A 169 -11.68 9.57 -9.43
CA LEU A 169 -10.35 10.15 -9.25
C LEU A 169 -9.65 10.35 -10.61
N PRO A 170 -9.01 11.50 -10.84
CA PRO A 170 -8.06 11.69 -11.94
C PRO A 170 -6.93 10.66 -11.92
N PRO A 171 -6.12 10.50 -12.99
CA PRO A 171 -4.93 9.67 -12.90
C PRO A 171 -4.05 10.11 -11.71
N GLY A 172 -3.59 9.15 -10.91
CA GLY A 172 -2.75 9.46 -9.77
C GLY A 172 -2.58 8.30 -8.80
N LYS A 173 -2.05 8.63 -7.65
CA LYS A 173 -2.04 7.80 -6.44
C LYS A 173 -2.35 8.69 -5.24
N THR A 174 -2.15 8.20 -4.02
CA THR A 174 -2.36 8.87 -2.72
C THR A 174 -3.67 8.52 -2.01
N SER A 175 -4.57 7.74 -2.61
CA SER A 175 -5.80 7.30 -1.95
C SER A 175 -5.64 6.00 -1.14
N ASN A 176 -6.57 5.75 -0.22
CA ASN A 176 -6.67 4.53 0.58
C ASN A 176 -7.38 3.36 -0.15
N THR A 177 -7.52 3.45 -1.47
CA THR A 177 -8.27 2.47 -2.28
C THR A 177 -7.36 1.33 -2.76
N ASP A 178 -7.94 0.16 -3.04
CA ASP A 178 -7.18 -1.00 -3.52
C ASP A 178 -6.42 -0.73 -4.83
N SER A 179 -6.92 0.19 -5.68
CA SER A 179 -6.18 0.64 -6.86
C SER A 179 -4.82 1.24 -6.53
N ASP A 180 -4.65 1.86 -5.36
CA ASP A 180 -3.40 2.49 -4.93
C ASP A 180 -2.57 1.63 -3.97
N LEU A 181 -3.19 0.65 -3.31
CA LEU A 181 -2.56 -0.12 -2.24
C LEU A 181 -2.21 -1.55 -2.64
N ASN A 182 -3.01 -2.20 -3.49
CA ASN A 182 -2.85 -3.60 -3.84
C ASN A 182 -1.96 -3.75 -5.09
N ILE A 183 -0.66 -3.90 -4.85
CA ILE A 183 0.37 -3.89 -5.89
C ILE A 183 0.79 -5.29 -6.35
N PRO A 184 1.34 -5.45 -7.57
CA PRO A 184 1.96 -6.71 -7.96
C PRO A 184 3.17 -7.01 -7.06
N PHE A 185 3.29 -8.27 -6.63
CA PHE A 185 4.48 -8.76 -5.94
C PHE A 185 4.78 -10.20 -6.41
N PHE A 186 5.89 -10.38 -7.11
CA PHE A 186 6.33 -11.69 -7.59
C PHE A 186 7.71 -12.02 -7.07
N VAL A 187 7.89 -13.28 -6.64
CA VAL A 187 9.20 -13.81 -6.26
C VAL A 187 9.47 -15.12 -6.97
N ARG A 188 10.69 -15.25 -7.46
CA ARG A 188 11.25 -16.49 -8.00
C ARG A 188 12.63 -16.71 -7.42
N GLY A 189 12.99 -17.93 -7.08
CA GLY A 189 14.35 -18.25 -6.63
C GLY A 189 14.45 -19.62 -5.98
N PRO A 190 15.64 -19.96 -5.43
CA PRO A 190 15.86 -21.22 -4.72
C PRO A 190 14.80 -21.50 -3.66
N GLY A 191 14.18 -22.68 -3.71
CA GLY A 191 13.21 -23.11 -2.69
C GLY A 191 11.87 -22.37 -2.67
N ILE A 192 11.62 -21.45 -3.62
CA ILE A 192 10.32 -20.79 -3.82
C ILE A 192 9.44 -21.67 -4.70
N PRO A 193 8.24 -22.10 -4.24
CA PRO A 193 7.34 -22.91 -5.04
C PRO A 193 6.89 -22.18 -6.32
N ALA A 194 6.97 -22.86 -7.46
CA ALA A 194 6.51 -22.32 -8.73
C ALA A 194 4.98 -22.16 -8.76
N ALA A 195 4.51 -21.06 -9.37
CA ALA A 195 3.09 -20.78 -9.59
C ALA A 195 2.20 -20.83 -8.33
N LYS A 196 2.78 -20.67 -7.13
CA LYS A 196 2.03 -20.62 -5.88
C LYS A 196 1.53 -19.20 -5.62
N ILE A 197 0.23 -19.06 -5.40
CA ILE A 197 -0.42 -17.81 -4.98
C ILE A 197 -0.49 -17.79 -3.45
N ILE A 198 0.01 -16.72 -2.86
CA ILE A 198 -0.11 -16.45 -1.42
C ILE A 198 -1.13 -15.32 -1.24
N THR A 199 -2.17 -15.58 -0.46
CA THR A 199 -3.26 -14.61 -0.18
C THR A 199 -3.13 -13.97 1.20
N SER A 200 -2.02 -14.23 1.89
CA SER A 200 -1.71 -13.53 3.14
C SER A 200 -1.32 -12.09 2.84
N PRO A 201 -1.82 -11.12 3.61
CA PRO A 201 -1.43 -9.74 3.42
C PRO A 201 0.05 -9.57 3.79
N THR A 202 0.74 -8.74 3.02
CA THR A 202 2.16 -8.40 3.19
C THR A 202 2.35 -6.92 2.88
N SER A 203 3.42 -6.32 3.37
CA SER A 203 3.75 -4.92 3.05
C SER A 203 5.21 -4.77 2.62
N HIS A 204 5.60 -3.57 2.17
CA HIS A 204 7.01 -3.30 1.84
C HIS A 204 7.96 -3.47 3.04
N THR A 205 7.47 -3.38 4.28
CA THR A 205 8.32 -3.61 5.47
C THR A 205 8.81 -5.05 5.55
N ASP A 206 8.15 -5.98 4.86
CA ASP A 206 8.50 -7.40 4.83
C ASP A 206 9.58 -7.74 3.78
N ILE A 207 9.94 -6.79 2.90
CA ILE A 207 10.92 -7.01 1.81
C ILE A 207 12.32 -7.24 2.39
N VAL A 208 12.80 -6.34 3.26
CA VAL A 208 14.13 -6.43 3.87
C VAL A 208 14.32 -7.71 4.69
N PRO A 209 13.42 -8.09 5.62
CA PRO A 209 13.56 -9.35 6.35
C PRO A 209 13.46 -10.59 5.43
N SER A 210 12.72 -10.52 4.33
CA SER A 210 12.71 -11.58 3.31
C SER A 210 14.06 -11.72 2.61
N ILE A 211 14.69 -10.61 2.21
CA ILE A 211 16.04 -10.59 1.63
C ILE A 211 17.06 -11.17 2.61
N PHE A 212 16.99 -10.80 3.90
CA PHE A 212 17.87 -11.35 4.93
C PHE A 212 17.73 -12.88 5.03
N LYS A 213 16.50 -13.38 5.03
CA LYS A 213 16.25 -14.83 5.02
C LYS A 213 16.81 -15.53 3.78
N PHE A 214 16.68 -14.91 2.60
CA PHE A 214 17.25 -15.45 1.36
C PHE A 214 18.78 -15.48 1.37
N ALA A 215 19.40 -14.45 1.95
CA ALA A 215 20.85 -14.34 2.08
C ALA A 215 21.43 -15.18 3.24
N GLY A 216 20.59 -15.86 4.04
CA GLY A 216 21.04 -16.59 5.23
C GLY A 216 21.57 -15.69 6.35
N ILE A 217 21.16 -14.42 6.37
CA ILE A 217 21.57 -13.43 7.37
C ILE A 217 20.59 -13.47 8.55
N PRO A 218 21.07 -13.42 9.81
CA PRO A 218 20.19 -13.34 10.98
C PRO A 218 19.24 -12.14 10.92
N LEU A 219 17.97 -12.35 11.25
CA LEU A 219 17.01 -11.27 11.36
C LEU A 219 17.39 -10.31 12.50
N ARG A 220 16.98 -9.07 12.33
CA ARG A 220 17.22 -7.96 13.24
C ARG A 220 15.93 -7.64 13.98
N ASP A 221 16.01 -7.45 15.30
CA ASP A 221 14.83 -7.20 16.16
C ASP A 221 14.17 -5.85 15.90
N GLU A 222 14.91 -4.92 15.29
CA GLU A 222 14.42 -3.60 14.89
C GLU A 222 13.54 -3.61 13.64
N PHE A 223 13.42 -4.74 12.92
CA PHE A 223 12.53 -4.81 11.76
C PHE A 223 11.06 -4.77 12.19
N ASP A 224 10.31 -3.87 11.56
CA ASP A 224 8.86 -3.76 11.73
C ASP A 224 8.11 -4.86 10.96
N GLY A 225 8.68 -5.37 9.87
CA GLY A 225 8.14 -6.47 9.09
C GLY A 225 8.75 -7.84 9.42
N GLU A 226 8.28 -8.87 8.74
CA GLU A 226 8.75 -10.25 8.85
C GLU A 226 9.03 -10.88 7.50
N PRO A 227 9.82 -11.97 7.42
CA PRO A 227 9.98 -12.68 6.17
C PRO A 227 8.62 -13.20 5.68
N MET A 228 8.25 -12.82 4.46
CA MET A 228 6.96 -13.20 3.89
C MET A 228 6.81 -14.74 3.79
N PRO A 229 5.60 -15.27 3.91
CA PRO A 229 5.35 -16.71 4.04
C PRO A 229 5.32 -17.44 2.68
N TRP A 230 6.38 -17.34 1.88
CA TRP A 230 6.47 -17.87 0.51
C TRP A 230 6.15 -19.36 0.36
N LYS A 231 6.44 -20.15 1.40
CA LYS A 231 6.14 -21.59 1.41
C LYS A 231 4.71 -21.90 1.82
N GLY A 232 3.91 -20.91 2.21
CA GLY A 232 2.60 -21.10 2.85
C GLY A 232 2.69 -21.69 4.25
N GLU A 233 3.88 -21.67 4.85
CA GLU A 233 4.17 -22.11 6.21
C GLU A 233 4.50 -20.88 7.07
N GLY A 234 3.92 -20.78 8.27
CA GLY A 234 4.18 -19.70 9.23
C GLY A 234 2.92 -19.05 9.81
N SER A 235 3.11 -18.28 10.87
CA SER A 235 2.07 -17.39 11.43
C SER A 235 1.71 -16.34 10.39
N ARG A 236 0.49 -16.41 9.86
CA ARG A 236 -0.07 -15.42 8.94
C ARG A 236 -0.36 -14.15 9.74
N GLN A 237 0.39 -13.08 9.47
CA GLN A 237 -0.11 -11.74 9.82
C GLN A 237 -1.37 -11.50 9.01
N GLU A 238 -2.41 -11.00 9.64
CA GLU A 238 -3.66 -10.66 8.97
C GLU A 238 -3.78 -9.16 8.72
N HIS A 239 -2.85 -8.33 9.18
CA HIS A 239 -2.99 -6.88 9.15
C HIS A 239 -1.90 -6.23 8.27
N VAL A 240 -2.26 -5.11 7.64
CA VAL A 240 -1.32 -4.16 7.04
C VAL A 240 -1.77 -2.76 7.45
N ASN A 241 -0.83 -1.96 7.94
CA ASN A 241 -1.04 -0.55 8.22
C ASN A 241 -0.62 0.29 7.01
N VAL A 242 -1.47 1.23 6.62
CA VAL A 242 -1.25 2.15 5.51
C VAL A 242 -1.50 3.57 6.00
N GLU A 243 -0.64 4.50 5.63
CA GLU A 243 -0.84 5.91 5.97
C GLU A 243 -0.44 6.82 4.81
N TYR A 244 -1.09 7.97 4.75
CA TYR A 244 -0.73 9.07 3.86
C TYR A 244 -0.83 10.39 4.61
N TRP A 245 0.06 11.32 4.28
CA TRP A 245 0.14 12.63 4.90
C TRP A 245 0.21 13.72 3.83
N GLY A 246 -0.72 14.67 3.93
CA GLY A 246 -0.75 15.88 3.14
C GLY A 246 -1.78 15.88 2.03
N LYS A 247 -1.46 16.57 0.94
CA LYS A 247 -2.42 16.90 -0.10
C LYS A 247 -2.57 15.77 -1.11
N ARG A 248 -3.77 15.63 -1.69
CA ARG A 248 -3.98 14.71 -2.82
C ARG A 248 -3.02 15.03 -3.98
N GLY A 249 -2.47 14.01 -4.62
CA GLY A 249 -1.69 14.15 -5.85
C GLY A 249 -2.54 13.87 -7.10
N ILE A 250 -2.50 14.77 -8.08
CA ILE A 250 -3.11 14.54 -9.42
C ILE A 250 -1.98 14.46 -10.45
N GLU A 251 -2.02 13.43 -11.26
CA GLU A 251 -1.17 13.27 -12.44
C GLU A 251 -2.02 13.48 -13.70
N GLY A 252 -1.78 14.57 -14.42
CA GLY A 252 -2.51 14.92 -15.63
C GLY A 252 -2.95 16.38 -15.67
N THR A 253 -3.16 16.86 -16.89
CA THR A 253 -3.37 18.29 -17.19
C THR A 253 -4.82 18.64 -17.56
N ALA A 254 -5.69 17.64 -17.71
CA ALA A 254 -7.11 17.82 -18.02
C ALA A 254 -8.01 17.95 -16.77
N PHE A 255 -7.39 17.99 -15.59
CA PHE A 255 -8.07 18.08 -14.31
C PHE A 255 -7.61 19.34 -13.62
N ASP A 256 -8.55 20.12 -13.14
CA ASP A 256 -8.21 21.36 -12.47
C ASP A 256 -7.58 21.04 -11.11
N MET A 257 -6.32 21.40 -10.93
CA MET A 257 -5.63 21.32 -9.64
C MET A 257 -6.17 22.38 -8.65
N THR A 258 -6.97 23.33 -9.14
CA THR A 258 -7.27 24.62 -8.49
C THR A 258 -8.71 25.13 -8.69
N GLY A 259 -9.60 24.37 -9.34
CA GLY A 259 -10.85 24.89 -9.89
C GLY A 259 -11.93 25.24 -8.87
N ASP A 260 -12.38 26.51 -8.94
CA ASP A 260 -13.56 27.14 -8.32
C ASP A 260 -14.23 26.36 -7.18
N GLY A 261 -13.68 26.46 -5.98
CA GLY A 261 -14.31 26.02 -4.73
C GLY A 261 -13.57 24.93 -3.95
N ALA A 262 -12.43 24.45 -4.45
CA ALA A 262 -11.54 23.60 -3.64
C ALA A 262 -10.74 24.47 -2.63
N ASP A 263 -11.38 24.84 -1.52
CA ASP A 263 -10.67 25.39 -0.37
C ASP A 263 -9.60 24.39 0.10
N ASP A 264 -8.54 24.89 0.76
CA ASP A 264 -7.41 24.12 1.31
C ASP A 264 -7.84 22.91 2.17
N GLU A 265 -9.07 22.93 2.68
CA GLU A 265 -9.70 21.81 3.40
C GLU A 265 -10.02 20.59 2.53
N THR A 266 -10.40 20.78 1.27
CA THR A 266 -10.76 19.71 0.31
C THR A 266 -9.55 18.99 -0.31
N LEU A 267 -8.35 19.56 -0.14
CA LEU A 267 -7.10 18.97 -0.61
C LEU A 267 -6.47 18.02 0.41
N ARG A 268 -6.88 18.09 1.68
CA ARG A 268 -6.31 17.30 2.78
C ARG A 268 -6.73 15.85 2.63
N ASN A 269 -5.72 15.01 2.41
CA ASN A 269 -5.86 13.59 2.14
C ASN A 269 -5.16 12.76 3.23
N THR A 270 -4.89 13.34 4.39
CA THR A 270 -4.23 12.64 5.49
C THR A 270 -5.14 11.58 6.10
N TYR A 271 -4.68 10.33 6.14
CA TYR A 271 -5.42 9.22 6.72
C TYR A 271 -4.50 8.14 7.32
N LYS A 272 -5.09 7.30 8.15
CA LYS A 272 -4.56 6.00 8.52
C LYS A 272 -5.57 4.91 8.20
N THR A 273 -5.11 3.86 7.54
CA THR A 273 -5.93 2.74 7.07
C THR A 273 -5.38 1.43 7.59
N LEU A 274 -6.25 0.64 8.21
CA LEU A 274 -6.03 -0.74 8.55
C LEU A 274 -6.61 -1.62 7.43
N ARG A 275 -5.76 -2.41 6.80
CA ARG A 275 -6.19 -3.59 6.05
C ARG A 275 -6.12 -4.80 6.96
N ILE A 276 -7.19 -5.58 6.99
CA ILE A 276 -7.24 -6.82 7.77
C ILE A 276 -7.86 -7.96 6.97
N VAL A 277 -7.10 -9.03 6.76
CA VAL A 277 -7.37 -10.08 5.77
C VAL A 277 -7.24 -11.46 6.42
N GLY A 278 -8.39 -12.09 6.64
CA GLY A 278 -8.51 -13.46 7.14
C GLY A 278 -8.70 -14.47 6.02
N SER A 279 -9.16 -15.68 6.36
CA SER A 279 -9.62 -16.68 5.38
C SER A 279 -10.98 -16.31 4.78
N ASP A 280 -11.83 -15.69 5.58
CA ASP A 280 -13.25 -15.52 5.35
C ASP A 280 -13.69 -14.05 5.40
N TYR A 281 -12.79 -13.13 5.73
CA TYR A 281 -13.00 -11.68 5.72
C TYR A 281 -11.82 -10.92 5.08
N ASP A 282 -12.10 -9.76 4.52
CA ASP A 282 -11.15 -8.75 4.06
C ASP A 282 -11.80 -7.40 4.32
N PHE A 283 -11.17 -6.57 5.17
CA PHE A 283 -11.69 -5.25 5.51
C PHE A 283 -10.65 -4.17 5.26
N SER A 284 -11.14 -3.02 4.81
CA SER A 284 -10.43 -1.75 4.79
C SER A 284 -11.12 -0.78 5.74
N TYR A 285 -10.46 -0.42 6.85
CA TYR A 285 -10.96 0.54 7.84
C TYR A 285 -10.06 1.76 7.87
N THR A 286 -10.62 2.94 7.64
CA THR A 286 -9.88 4.19 7.53
C THR A 286 -10.37 5.22 8.54
N VAL A 287 -9.42 5.95 9.12
CA VAL A 287 -9.67 7.17 9.91
C VAL A 287 -8.98 8.34 9.22
N TRP A 288 -9.78 9.32 8.82
CA TRP A 288 -9.33 10.54 8.15
C TRP A 288 -8.93 11.60 9.16
N CYS A 289 -8.08 12.55 8.75
CA CYS A 289 -7.71 13.68 9.61
C CYS A 289 -8.88 14.61 9.99
N THR A 290 -10.00 14.52 9.27
CA THR A 290 -11.29 15.16 9.61
C THR A 290 -12.06 14.40 10.70
N ASN A 291 -11.53 13.28 11.20
CA ASN A 291 -12.19 12.32 12.09
C ASN A 291 -13.40 11.60 11.48
N GLU A 292 -13.60 11.72 10.17
CA GLU A 292 -14.52 10.86 9.45
C GLU A 292 -13.92 9.46 9.26
N HIS A 293 -14.79 8.47 9.09
CA HIS A 293 -14.41 7.06 9.09
C HIS A 293 -15.03 6.31 7.91
N GLU A 294 -14.31 5.31 7.42
CA GLU A 294 -14.82 4.37 6.43
C GLU A 294 -14.59 2.94 6.88
N LEU A 295 -15.53 2.08 6.51
CA LEU A 295 -15.36 0.63 6.56
C LEU A 295 -15.87 0.05 5.24
N TYR A 296 -15.03 -0.72 4.57
CA TYR A 296 -15.39 -1.53 3.41
C TYR A 296 -15.09 -3.00 3.72
N ASP A 297 -16.03 -3.88 3.40
CA ASP A 297 -15.80 -5.33 3.30
C ASP A 297 -15.35 -5.62 1.87
N THR A 298 -14.05 -5.54 1.62
CA THR A 298 -13.43 -5.68 0.28
C THR A 298 -13.57 -7.07 -0.30
N LYS A 299 -13.94 -8.06 0.52
CA LYS A 299 -14.28 -9.40 0.04
C LYS A 299 -15.65 -9.43 -0.64
N LEU A 300 -16.63 -8.74 -0.07
CA LEU A 300 -18.00 -8.64 -0.63
C LEU A 300 -18.15 -7.46 -1.61
N ASP A 301 -17.34 -6.43 -1.44
CA ASP A 301 -17.32 -5.19 -2.22
C ASP A 301 -15.87 -4.89 -2.69
N PRO A 302 -15.34 -5.64 -3.67
CA PRO A 302 -13.97 -5.49 -4.16
C PRO A 302 -13.71 -4.16 -4.87
N TRP A 303 -14.75 -3.36 -5.09
CA TRP A 303 -14.67 -2.05 -5.71
C TRP A 303 -14.84 -0.91 -4.70
N GLN A 304 -14.99 -1.22 -3.41
CA GLN A 304 -15.15 -0.26 -2.32
C GLN A 304 -16.26 0.78 -2.59
N MET A 305 -17.41 0.31 -3.07
CA MET A 305 -18.52 1.16 -3.49
C MET A 305 -19.59 1.38 -2.41
N ASN A 306 -19.54 0.69 -1.28
CA ASN A 306 -20.49 0.86 -0.18
C ASN A 306 -19.79 0.98 1.17
N ASN A 307 -19.68 2.22 1.67
CA ASN A 307 -19.17 2.49 3.01
C ASN A 307 -20.18 2.01 4.06
N ILE A 308 -19.84 0.93 4.78
CA ILE A 308 -20.71 0.29 5.77
C ILE A 308 -20.46 0.78 7.20
N TYR A 309 -19.63 1.82 7.41
CA TYR A 309 -19.26 2.31 8.74
C TYR A 309 -20.46 2.64 9.64
N THR A 310 -21.54 3.21 9.09
CA THR A 310 -22.74 3.59 9.85
C THR A 310 -23.76 2.47 10.01
N HIS A 311 -23.52 1.30 9.40
CA HIS A 311 -24.49 0.22 9.41
C HIS A 311 -24.46 -0.54 10.74
N THR A 312 -25.62 -1.05 11.16
CA THR A 312 -25.78 -1.84 12.39
C THR A 312 -25.95 -3.34 12.12
N THR A 313 -25.84 -3.74 10.86
CA THR A 313 -26.02 -5.12 10.38
C THR A 313 -24.75 -5.95 10.58
N THR A 314 -24.75 -7.17 10.04
CA THR A 314 -23.59 -8.06 10.01
C THR A 314 -22.92 -8.05 8.63
N THR A 315 -21.59 -8.17 8.60
CA THR A 315 -20.80 -8.38 7.37
C THR A 315 -19.72 -9.44 7.62
N SER A 316 -19.49 -10.34 6.67
CA SER A 316 -18.55 -11.48 6.80
C SER A 316 -18.61 -12.20 8.16
N GLY A 317 -19.82 -12.36 8.72
CA GLY A 317 -20.06 -13.03 10.01
C GLY A 317 -19.85 -12.18 11.26
N PHE A 318 -19.54 -10.89 11.13
CA PHE A 318 -19.31 -9.97 12.26
C PHE A 318 -20.38 -8.88 12.33
N THR A 319 -20.89 -8.61 13.54
CA THR A 319 -21.75 -7.45 13.81
C THR A 319 -20.93 -6.16 13.70
N ILE A 320 -21.31 -5.26 12.79
CA ILE A 320 -20.49 -4.09 12.41
C ILE A 320 -20.13 -3.19 13.61
N PRO A 321 -21.05 -2.81 14.52
CA PRO A 321 -20.69 -2.03 15.70
C PRO A 321 -19.60 -2.67 16.58
N LEU A 322 -19.65 -3.98 16.78
CA LEU A 322 -18.62 -4.70 17.54
C LEU A 322 -17.30 -4.74 16.77
N LEU A 323 -17.36 -5.06 15.47
CA LEU A 323 -16.20 -5.06 14.58
C LEU A 323 -15.45 -3.73 14.63
N LEU A 324 -16.15 -2.61 14.52
CA LEU A 324 -15.54 -1.27 14.53
C LEU A 324 -14.70 -1.00 15.78
N THR A 325 -15.18 -1.38 16.96
CA THR A 325 -14.41 -1.21 18.22
C THR A 325 -13.07 -1.97 18.21
N ARG A 326 -13.02 -3.14 17.54
CA ARG A 326 -11.79 -3.94 17.39
C ARG A 326 -10.86 -3.34 16.36
N LEU A 327 -11.39 -2.99 15.20
CA LEU A 327 -10.60 -2.39 14.10
C LEU A 327 -9.97 -1.08 14.53
N ASP A 328 -10.72 -0.25 15.27
CA ASP A 328 -10.21 1.01 15.79
C ASP A 328 -9.08 0.81 16.81
N THR A 329 -9.25 -0.12 17.74
CA THR A 329 -8.21 -0.49 18.72
C THR A 329 -6.97 -1.08 18.04
N LEU A 330 -7.17 -1.91 17.01
CA LEU A 330 -6.06 -2.49 16.26
C LEU A 330 -5.31 -1.42 15.47
N LEU A 331 -6.03 -0.48 14.82
CA LEU A 331 -5.41 0.66 14.16
C LEU A 331 -4.67 1.56 15.16
N LEU A 332 -5.23 1.79 16.36
CA LEU A 332 -4.54 2.50 17.44
C LEU A 332 -3.26 1.78 17.91
N THR A 333 -3.23 0.45 17.82
CA THR A 333 -2.02 -0.34 18.11
C THR A 333 -0.97 -0.18 17.03
N LEU A 334 -1.41 -0.12 15.77
CA LEU A 334 -0.54 -0.10 14.59
C LEU A 334 -0.05 1.29 14.21
N LYS A 335 -0.81 2.35 14.50
CA LYS A 335 -0.57 3.72 13.98
C LYS A 335 0.79 4.31 14.30
N GLY A 336 1.45 3.83 15.37
CA GLY A 336 2.80 4.21 15.78
C GLY A 336 3.60 2.98 16.23
N CYS A 337 3.29 1.82 15.66
CA CYS A 337 3.95 0.58 16.03
C CYS A 337 5.43 0.63 15.67
N THR A 338 6.21 -0.15 16.40
CA THR A 338 7.57 -0.52 16.01
C THR A 338 7.79 -1.98 16.39
N ARG A 339 8.65 -2.69 15.65
CA ARG A 339 9.12 -4.04 15.95
C ARG A 339 7.97 -5.02 16.16
N ASN A 340 7.97 -5.74 17.29
CA ASN A 340 6.92 -6.71 17.66
C ASN A 340 5.52 -6.12 17.65
N THR A 341 5.31 -4.85 17.95
CA THR A 341 3.98 -4.26 17.88
C THR A 341 3.46 -4.21 16.44
N CYS A 342 4.34 -4.00 15.45
CA CYS A 342 3.96 -4.08 14.05
C CYS A 342 3.77 -5.53 13.59
N ARG A 343 4.61 -6.46 14.07
CA ARG A 343 4.57 -7.87 13.65
C ARG A 343 3.43 -8.68 14.30
N ARG A 344 3.10 -8.37 15.55
CA ARG A 344 2.18 -9.11 16.43
C ARG A 344 1.31 -8.15 17.25
N PRO A 345 0.50 -7.28 16.62
CA PRO A 345 -0.29 -6.27 17.33
C PRO A 345 -1.30 -6.90 18.31
N TRP A 346 -1.88 -8.06 17.98
CA TRP A 346 -2.78 -8.78 18.89
C TRP A 346 -2.09 -9.27 20.16
N GLU A 347 -0.87 -9.79 20.05
CA GLU A 347 -0.09 -10.20 21.23
C GLU A 347 0.32 -8.99 22.09
N THR A 348 0.60 -7.85 21.44
CA THR A 348 0.83 -6.58 22.16
C THR A 348 -0.42 -6.12 22.91
N LEU A 349 -1.61 -6.26 22.31
CA LEU A 349 -2.89 -5.95 22.97
C LEU A 349 -3.25 -6.95 24.05
N PHE A 350 -2.93 -8.22 23.88
CA PHE A 350 -3.26 -9.33 24.78
C PHE A 350 -1.99 -10.04 25.27
N PRO A 351 -1.19 -9.40 26.14
CA PRO A 351 0.10 -9.93 26.58
C PRO A 351 0.01 -11.22 27.41
N LEU A 352 -1.19 -11.56 27.90
CA LEU A 352 -1.46 -12.83 28.60
C LEU A 352 -1.91 -13.96 27.65
N GLY A 353 -1.94 -13.70 26.34
CA GLY A 353 -2.38 -14.64 25.31
C GLY A 353 -3.89 -14.67 25.10
N GLY A 354 -4.35 -15.63 24.29
CA GLY A 354 -5.76 -15.90 24.02
C GLY A 354 -6.37 -15.14 22.84
N VAL A 355 -5.65 -14.19 22.25
CA VAL A 355 -6.07 -13.46 21.04
C VAL A 355 -4.89 -13.33 20.10
N THR A 356 -5.01 -13.89 18.89
CA THR A 356 -3.98 -13.83 17.84
C THR A 356 -4.53 -13.35 16.50
N SER A 357 -5.85 -13.15 16.41
CA SER A 357 -6.57 -12.73 15.22
C SER A 357 -7.81 -11.90 15.57
N LEU A 358 -8.39 -11.24 14.58
CA LEU A 358 -9.68 -10.56 14.69
C LEU A 358 -10.75 -11.53 15.15
N ARG A 359 -10.76 -12.76 14.61
CA ARG A 359 -11.74 -13.78 14.98
C ARG A 359 -11.69 -14.12 16.47
N ASP A 360 -10.49 -14.20 17.06
CA ASP A 360 -10.34 -14.37 18.50
C ASP A 360 -10.82 -13.11 19.27
N ALA A 361 -10.49 -11.92 18.76
CA ALA A 361 -10.87 -10.63 19.35
C ALA A 361 -12.39 -10.37 19.32
N MET A 362 -13.12 -11.08 18.47
CA MET A 362 -14.58 -11.03 18.39
C MET A 362 -15.29 -11.92 19.43
N ASN A 363 -14.55 -12.61 20.31
CA ASN A 363 -15.15 -13.30 21.46
C ASN A 363 -15.86 -12.27 22.38
N PRO A 364 -17.14 -12.48 22.74
CA PRO A 364 -17.90 -11.57 23.59
C PRO A 364 -17.27 -11.29 24.97
N ALA A 365 -16.40 -12.18 25.46
CA ALA A 365 -15.64 -11.96 26.69
C ALA A 365 -14.77 -10.68 26.66
N TYR A 366 -14.47 -10.17 25.46
CA TYR A 366 -13.68 -8.96 25.27
C TYR A 366 -14.52 -7.71 24.91
N ASP A 367 -15.85 -7.80 24.80
CA ASP A 367 -16.72 -6.68 24.40
C ASP A 367 -16.50 -5.43 25.26
N ALA A 368 -16.55 -5.59 26.59
CA ALA A 368 -16.35 -4.47 27.51
C ALA A 368 -14.95 -3.85 27.41
N PHE A 369 -13.93 -4.62 26.99
CA PHE A 369 -12.57 -4.13 26.82
C PHE A 369 -12.45 -3.20 25.62
N PHE A 370 -12.99 -3.61 24.48
CA PHE A 370 -12.95 -2.79 23.27
C PHE A 370 -13.89 -1.59 23.34
N ASP A 371 -15.07 -1.74 23.94
CA ASP A 371 -16.07 -0.67 23.98
C ASP A 371 -15.74 0.44 25.00
N GLN A 372 -15.22 0.08 26.17
CA GLN A 372 -15.07 1.03 27.30
C GLN A 372 -13.61 1.30 27.69
N GLY A 373 -12.67 0.47 27.22
CA GLY A 373 -11.28 0.48 27.66
C GLY A 373 -10.33 1.29 26.78
N GLN A 374 -10.76 1.68 25.57
CA GLN A 374 -9.86 2.19 24.54
C GLN A 374 -10.20 3.63 24.16
N SER A 375 -9.16 4.42 23.92
CA SER A 375 -9.28 5.66 23.16
C SER A 375 -9.48 5.32 21.68
N ARG A 376 -10.04 6.25 20.92
CA ARG A 376 -10.17 6.09 19.47
C ARG A 376 -9.05 6.80 18.73
N VAL A 377 -8.75 6.32 17.53
CA VAL A 377 -7.86 7.05 16.62
C VAL A 377 -8.55 8.35 16.24
N SER A 378 -7.84 9.47 16.40
CA SER A 378 -8.37 10.79 16.07
C SER A 378 -7.24 11.73 15.70
N PHE A 379 -7.60 12.83 15.06
CA PHE A 379 -6.71 13.92 14.70
C PHE A 379 -7.29 15.24 15.21
N SER A 380 -6.42 16.14 15.70
CA SER A 380 -6.84 17.49 16.08
C SER A 380 -6.91 18.45 14.89
N GLU A 381 -6.14 18.16 13.85
CA GLU A 381 -6.07 18.92 12.60
C GLU A 381 -5.46 18.07 11.49
N CYS A 382 -5.70 18.48 10.24
CA CYS A 382 -5.10 17.90 9.06
C CYS A 382 -3.84 18.67 8.67
N LEU A 383 -2.67 18.03 8.73
CA LEU A 383 -1.38 18.63 8.41
C LEU A 383 -0.80 18.08 7.10
N ASP A 384 0.07 18.88 6.47
CA ASP A 384 0.76 18.57 5.21
C ASP A 384 1.92 17.55 5.38
N GLY A 385 2.14 17.04 6.60
CA GLY A 385 3.18 16.07 6.90
C GLY A 385 2.93 15.37 8.23
N TYR A 386 3.76 14.35 8.52
CA TYR A 386 3.68 13.61 9.77
C TYR A 386 4.09 14.47 10.96
N GLU A 387 3.11 14.78 11.80
CA GLU A 387 3.29 15.61 12.98
C GLU A 387 2.55 15.00 14.17
N ARG A 388 3.30 14.36 15.07
CA ARG A 388 2.77 13.61 16.21
C ARG A 388 1.82 14.42 17.09
N ARG A 389 1.98 15.75 17.14
CA ARG A 389 1.13 16.68 17.89
C ARG A 389 -0.32 16.71 17.40
N ALA A 390 -0.55 16.40 16.14
CA ALA A 390 -1.89 16.40 15.55
C ALA A 390 -2.64 15.08 15.76
N GLU A 391 -1.93 14.05 16.23
CA GLU A 391 -2.54 12.77 16.55
C GLU A 391 -3.09 12.77 17.97
N GLY A 392 -4.29 12.22 18.15
CA GLY A 392 -4.88 11.99 19.46
C GLY A 392 -4.17 10.88 20.24
N ALA A 393 -4.92 9.89 20.72
CA ALA A 393 -4.29 8.75 21.37
C ALA A 393 -3.29 8.05 20.42
N LEU A 394 -2.15 7.63 20.99
CA LEU A 394 -1.05 7.01 20.24
C LEU A 394 -0.89 5.52 20.53
N PHE A 395 -1.36 5.08 21.69
CA PHE A 395 -1.20 3.72 22.13
C PHE A 395 -2.51 3.23 22.77
N PRO A 396 -2.87 1.96 22.55
CA PRO A 396 -3.98 1.33 23.24
C PRO A 396 -3.61 1.03 24.69
N VAL A 397 -4.62 0.69 25.50
CA VAL A 397 -4.39 0.08 26.81
C VAL A 397 -4.38 -1.44 26.64
N PRO A 398 -3.30 -2.15 26.98
CA PRO A 398 -3.28 -3.62 26.88
C PRO A 398 -4.32 -4.28 27.80
N PHE A 399 -4.89 -5.39 27.35
CA PHE A 399 -5.76 -6.24 28.14
C PHE A 399 -4.99 -6.86 29.31
N GLY A 400 -5.54 -6.76 30.52
CA GLY A 400 -4.85 -7.32 31.69
C GLY A 400 -5.48 -6.98 33.04
N VAL A 401 -4.75 -7.31 34.10
CA VAL A 401 -5.24 -7.33 35.50
C VAL A 401 -5.80 -6.00 35.96
N ASN A 402 -5.26 -4.86 35.51
CA ASN A 402 -5.76 -3.54 35.90
C ASN A 402 -7.12 -3.19 35.25
N PHE A 403 -7.35 -3.62 34.01
CA PHE A 403 -8.66 -3.52 33.36
C PHE A 403 -9.68 -4.43 34.06
N LEU A 404 -9.29 -5.68 34.32
CA LEU A 404 -10.13 -6.65 35.04
C LEU A 404 -10.48 -6.15 36.45
N ARG A 405 -9.52 -5.59 37.20
CA ARG A 405 -9.75 -5.01 38.54
C ARG A 405 -10.66 -3.79 38.51
N LYS A 406 -10.48 -2.86 37.57
CA LYS A 406 -11.34 -1.66 37.46
C LYS A 406 -12.81 -2.03 37.19
N ASN A 407 -13.07 -3.05 36.37
CA ASN A 407 -14.43 -3.48 36.06
C ASN A 407 -15.03 -4.40 37.14
N TYR A 408 -14.21 -5.18 37.83
CA TYR A 408 -14.63 -5.93 39.03
C TYR A 408 -15.10 -5.00 40.16
N ILE A 409 -14.42 -3.86 40.35
CA ILE A 409 -14.81 -2.85 41.36
C ILE A 409 -16.08 -2.07 40.95
N LYS A 410 -16.36 -1.93 39.64
CA LYS A 410 -17.59 -1.29 39.11
C LYS A 410 -18.81 -2.22 39.03
N GLY A 411 -18.79 -3.38 39.71
CA GLY A 411 -19.95 -4.26 39.85
C GLY A 411 -20.34 -5.06 38.60
N HIS A 412 -19.51 -5.07 37.55
CA HIS A 412 -19.70 -5.94 36.39
C HIS A 412 -18.90 -7.22 36.63
N ALA A 413 -19.58 -8.27 37.12
CA ALA A 413 -18.95 -9.54 37.40
C ALA A 413 -18.51 -10.22 36.09
N ILE A 414 -17.25 -10.06 35.70
CA ILE A 414 -16.63 -10.87 34.65
C ILE A 414 -16.17 -12.18 35.30
N GLN A 415 -16.94 -13.25 35.10
CA GLN A 415 -16.59 -14.57 35.61
C GLN A 415 -15.56 -15.22 34.67
N VAL A 416 -14.28 -14.86 34.83
CA VAL A 416 -13.19 -15.54 34.10
C VAL A 416 -12.81 -16.80 34.85
N HIS A 417 -13.21 -17.98 34.34
CA HIS A 417 -12.63 -19.25 34.75
C HIS A 417 -11.23 -19.38 34.15
N LEU A 418 -10.22 -19.02 34.94
CA LEU A 418 -8.83 -19.45 34.68
C LEU A 418 -8.72 -20.92 35.13
N GLN A 419 -8.70 -21.85 34.18
CA GLN A 419 -8.12 -23.17 34.43
C GLN A 419 -6.61 -23.03 34.22
N ILE A 420 -5.86 -23.29 35.30
CA ILE A 420 -4.39 -23.36 35.35
C ILE A 420 -3.92 -24.66 34.71
#